data_AF-A0AB73TXM4-F1
#
_entry.id   AF-A0AB73TXM4-F1
#
_cell.length_a   1.000
_cell.length_b   1.000
_cell.length_c   1.000
_cell.angle_alpha   90.00
_cell.angle_beta   90.00
_cell.angle_gamma   90.00
#
_symmetry.space_group_name_H-M   'P 1'
#
loop_
_entity.id
_entity.type
_entity.pdbx_description
1 polymer ?
#
loop_
_entity_poly.entity_id
_entity_poly.type
_entity_poly.pdbx_seq_one_letter_code
_entity_poly.pdbx_strand_id
1 'polypeptide(L)'
;MTVDATTTEMVTATDTALAIADNQTEFTPAQIAALKQLGVDDAPRGDLDVFFHTSKRLGLDPFTRQIYLIGRKTKVGGYRGEPERWETKYTIQTSIDGYRVTGHRIARREGLGRPVVRRQFCGRDGVWREVLVENGPPVAAKSEIYCEGQLVGEAVVKFAEFAQTKNDGQLTGMWRDKPTVMIGKCADAAAWRSAFPQDFSGVYEAAEFDRHEVIDGEVVEPPVRVRADRADRGIKGLRAVTVETQDATIEQPVNESAEPVQDSAPAEPTPEPTTKASDAPMVTKAQLTKLHILLGECEISTGDDGHAVGLAWLGAEVDRPLKSSKELTRQEASMVIQVLEHEKTQRAQKSENPTTTTEGK
;
A
#
# COMPACT_ATOMS: atom_id res chain seq x y z
N MET A 1 28.93 41.47 44.59
CA MET A 1 27.84 40.52 44.32
C MET A 1 27.97 40.07 42.88
N THR A 2 28.69 38.98 42.67
CA THR A 2 28.84 38.30 41.38
C THR A 2 27.76 37.24 41.30
N VAL A 3 26.76 37.46 40.46
CA VAL A 3 25.76 36.44 40.12
C VAL A 3 26.35 35.59 38.99
N ASP A 4 26.76 34.38 39.37
CA ASP A 4 27.15 33.32 38.45
C ASP A 4 25.92 32.92 37.63
N ALA A 5 26.00 33.05 36.31
CA ALA A 5 24.98 32.59 35.40
C ALA A 5 25.16 31.08 35.22
N THR A 6 24.36 30.29 35.92
CA THR A 6 24.30 28.84 35.76
C THR A 6 23.83 28.51 34.34
N THR A 7 24.76 28.12 33.48
CA THR A 7 24.48 27.52 32.17
C THR A 7 23.51 26.36 32.37
N THR A 8 22.29 26.52 31.87
CA THR A 8 21.32 25.43 31.83
C THR A 8 21.71 24.51 30.68
N GLU A 9 22.46 23.46 30.98
CA GLU A 9 22.60 22.32 30.07
C GLU A 9 21.23 21.64 29.94
N MET A 10 20.52 21.94 28.84
CA MET A 10 19.45 21.06 28.38
C MET A 10 20.08 19.82 27.74
N VAL A 11 20.46 18.84 28.56
CA VAL A 11 20.75 17.48 28.07
C VAL A 11 19.61 16.58 28.51
N THR A 12 18.81 16.14 27.54
CA THR A 12 18.22 14.79 27.55
C THR A 12 17.73 14.46 26.15
N ALA A 13 18.67 14.25 25.23
CA ALA A 13 18.41 13.35 24.13
C ALA A 13 18.39 11.94 24.72
N THR A 14 17.27 11.21 24.55
CA THR A 14 17.24 9.77 24.81
C THR A 14 18.12 9.11 23.76
N ASP A 15 19.41 8.99 24.05
CA ASP A 15 20.38 8.47 23.10
C ASP A 15 20.20 6.95 23.02
N THR A 16 19.47 6.51 22.01
CA THR A 16 19.26 5.09 21.75
C THR A 16 20.38 4.58 20.85
N ALA A 17 20.74 3.29 20.96
CA ALA A 17 21.83 2.70 20.17
C ALA A 17 21.63 2.77 18.64
N LEU A 18 20.44 3.13 18.17
CA LEU A 18 20.14 3.30 16.75
C LEU A 18 20.24 4.75 16.27
N ALA A 19 20.24 5.73 17.17
CA ALA A 19 20.37 7.14 16.80
C ALA A 19 21.70 7.38 16.05
N ILE A 20 21.63 8.15 14.96
CA ILE A 20 22.81 8.50 14.16
C ILE A 20 23.46 9.74 14.75
N ALA A 21 24.65 9.59 15.33
CA ALA A 21 25.35 10.71 15.99
C ALA A 21 25.94 11.71 14.97
N ASP A 22 26.17 12.95 15.40
CA ASP A 22 26.67 14.04 14.54
C ASP A 22 28.06 13.76 13.97
N ASN A 23 28.94 13.17 14.77
CA ASN A 23 30.32 12.81 14.40
C ASN A 23 30.45 11.42 13.76
N GLN A 24 29.35 10.69 13.58
CA GLN A 24 29.36 9.34 13.01
C GLN A 24 29.61 9.39 11.50
N THR A 25 30.47 8.49 11.01
CA THR A 25 30.91 8.45 9.60
C THR A 25 30.35 7.27 8.81
N GLU A 26 29.82 6.25 9.48
CA GLU A 26 29.26 5.04 8.88
C GLU A 26 28.21 4.40 9.81
N PHE A 27 27.31 3.55 9.31
CA PHE A 27 26.41 2.79 10.17
C PHE A 27 27.16 1.86 11.11
N THR A 28 26.77 1.85 12.39
CA THR A 28 27.32 0.91 13.38
C THR A 28 26.83 -0.52 13.12
N PRO A 29 27.49 -1.56 13.67
CA PRO A 29 27.00 -2.94 13.56
C PRO A 29 25.56 -3.12 14.05
N ALA A 30 25.18 -2.42 15.13
CA ALA A 30 23.81 -2.46 15.66
C ALA A 30 22.80 -1.82 14.69
N GLN A 31 23.16 -0.70 14.06
CA GLN A 31 22.34 -0.05 13.04
C GLN A 31 22.21 -0.90 11.78
N ILE A 32 23.29 -1.54 11.31
CA ILE A 32 23.22 -2.48 10.18
C ILE A 32 22.30 -3.65 10.50
N ALA A 33 22.40 -4.23 11.70
CA ALA A 33 21.50 -5.30 12.13
C ALA A 33 20.03 -4.85 12.17
N ALA A 34 19.76 -3.62 12.62
CA ALA A 34 18.42 -3.05 12.59
C ALA A 34 17.93 -2.76 11.16
N LEU A 35 18.80 -2.28 10.26
CA LEU A 35 18.47 -2.08 8.85
C LEU A 35 18.10 -3.40 8.15
N LYS A 36 18.76 -4.51 8.48
CA LYS A 36 18.38 -5.85 8.00
C LYS A 36 16.95 -6.21 8.43
N GLN A 37 16.59 -5.95 9.69
CA GLN A 37 15.21 -6.13 10.16
C GLN A 37 14.18 -5.22 9.44
N LEU A 38 14.64 -4.14 8.81
CA LEU A 38 13.83 -3.26 7.97
C LEU A 38 13.84 -3.63 6.48
N GLY A 39 14.42 -4.78 6.11
CA GLY A 39 14.46 -5.30 4.75
C GLY A 39 15.65 -4.83 3.91
N VAL A 40 16.68 -4.25 4.55
CA VAL A 40 17.97 -3.92 3.90
C VAL A 40 18.93 -5.10 4.07
N ASP A 41 18.56 -6.23 3.48
CA ASP A 41 19.38 -7.45 3.50
C ASP A 41 20.43 -7.42 2.39
N ASP A 42 21.67 -7.81 2.69
CA ASP A 42 22.75 -7.97 1.72
C ASP A 42 23.05 -6.74 0.82
N ALA A 43 22.79 -5.53 1.32
CA ALA A 43 23.22 -4.30 0.64
C ALA A 43 24.76 -4.21 0.61
N PRO A 44 25.38 -4.03 -0.57
CA PRO A 44 26.81 -3.80 -0.69
C PRO A 44 27.25 -2.61 0.16
N ARG A 45 28.50 -2.65 0.63
CA ARG A 45 29.03 -1.61 1.51
C ARG A 45 28.94 -0.21 0.89
N GLY A 46 29.21 -0.09 -0.41
CA GLY A 46 29.09 1.18 -1.13
C GLY A 46 27.66 1.74 -1.13
N ASP A 47 26.64 0.89 -1.26
CA ASP A 47 25.24 1.33 -1.19
C ASP A 47 24.86 1.78 0.22
N LEU A 48 25.34 1.08 1.26
CA LEU A 48 25.16 1.49 2.66
C LEU A 48 25.86 2.82 2.97
N ASP A 49 27.06 3.06 2.44
CA ASP A 49 27.80 4.30 2.64
C ASP A 49 27.08 5.49 1.96
N VAL A 50 26.56 5.30 0.74
CA VAL A 50 25.76 6.32 0.04
C VAL A 50 24.43 6.58 0.78
N PHE A 51 23.81 5.53 1.31
CA PHE A 51 22.59 5.65 2.12
C PHE A 51 22.84 6.39 3.45
N PHE A 52 23.94 6.08 4.12
CA PHE A 52 24.38 6.79 5.32
C PHE A 52 24.63 8.27 5.03
N HIS A 53 25.41 8.58 4.00
CA HIS A 53 25.70 9.94 3.57
C HIS A 53 24.41 10.73 3.30
N THR A 54 23.45 10.13 2.59
CA THR A 54 22.17 10.77 2.26
C THR A 54 21.32 11.01 3.51
N SER A 55 21.27 10.03 4.42
CA SER A 55 20.58 10.15 5.72
C SER A 55 21.15 11.30 6.54
N LYS A 56 22.48 11.41 6.64
CA LYS A 56 23.18 12.52 7.32
C LYS A 56 22.93 13.87 6.66
N ARG A 57 23.11 13.96 5.33
CA ARG A 57 22.98 15.21 4.57
C ARG A 57 21.60 15.84 4.74
N LEU A 58 20.55 15.02 4.72
CA LEU A 58 19.16 15.47 4.86
C LEU A 58 18.68 15.48 6.32
N GLY A 59 19.50 14.97 7.24
CA GLY A 59 19.12 14.74 8.64
C GLY A 59 17.95 13.75 8.80
N LEU A 60 17.76 12.86 7.83
CA LEU A 60 16.66 11.90 7.84
C LEU A 60 17.05 10.64 8.58
N ASP A 61 16.08 10.09 9.29
CA ASP A 61 16.27 8.89 10.09
C ASP A 61 15.65 7.65 9.40
N PRO A 62 16.46 6.63 9.06
CA PRO A 62 15.97 5.40 8.45
C PRO A 62 15.12 4.56 9.42
N PHE A 63 15.33 4.67 10.73
CA PHE A 63 14.64 3.85 11.73
C PHE A 63 13.23 4.36 12.05
N THR A 64 12.98 5.66 11.88
CA THR A 64 11.63 6.24 11.89
C THR A 64 10.98 6.28 10.51
N ARG A 65 11.57 5.58 9.51
CA ARG A 65 11.00 5.42 8.16
C ARG A 65 10.83 6.74 7.40
N GLN A 66 11.73 7.69 7.62
CA GLN A 66 11.77 8.94 6.86
C GLN A 66 12.49 8.76 5.52
N ILE A 67 13.40 7.79 5.45
CA ILE A 67 14.17 7.42 4.27
C ILE A 67 14.37 5.90 4.25
N TYR A 68 14.41 5.31 3.06
CA TYR A 68 14.53 3.87 2.86
C TYR A 68 15.63 3.56 1.85
N LEU A 69 16.27 2.41 2.02
CA LEU A 69 17.11 1.78 1.01
C LEU A 69 16.36 0.55 0.50
N ILE A 70 15.89 0.58 -0.75
CA ILE A 70 15.07 -0.49 -1.31
C ILE A 70 15.88 -1.25 -2.36
N GLY A 71 16.14 -2.52 -2.09
CA GLY A 71 16.70 -3.47 -3.06
C GLY A 71 15.62 -4.02 -3.99
N ARG A 72 15.84 -3.96 -5.30
CA ARG A 72 14.95 -4.57 -6.30
C ARG A 72 15.73 -5.40 -7.29
N LYS A 73 15.24 -6.59 -7.59
CA LYS A 73 15.81 -7.43 -8.65
C LYS A 73 15.58 -6.74 -9.99
N THR A 74 16.69 -6.45 -10.65
CA THR A 74 16.73 -5.74 -11.92
C THR A 74 17.43 -6.64 -12.92
N LYS A 75 16.80 -6.79 -14.08
CA LYS A 75 17.43 -7.44 -15.22
C LYS A 75 18.51 -6.51 -15.76
N VAL A 76 19.76 -6.96 -15.74
CA VAL A 76 20.92 -6.26 -16.29
C VAL A 76 21.60 -7.14 -17.34
N GLY A 77 22.43 -6.55 -18.20
CA GLY A 77 22.94 -7.22 -19.40
C GLY A 77 21.98 -7.08 -20.59
N GLY A 78 22.19 -7.85 -21.66
CA GLY A 78 21.40 -7.76 -22.89
C GLY A 78 21.74 -6.57 -23.80
N TYR A 79 22.54 -5.61 -23.32
CA TYR A 79 23.14 -4.57 -24.14
C TYR A 79 24.49 -5.05 -24.68
N ARG A 80 24.76 -4.85 -25.97
CA ARG A 80 25.99 -5.27 -26.66
C ARG A 80 26.33 -6.77 -26.59
N GLY A 81 25.32 -7.64 -26.48
CA GLY A 81 25.51 -9.09 -26.53
C GLY A 81 25.98 -9.72 -25.21
N GLU A 82 26.00 -8.99 -24.10
CA GLU A 82 26.18 -9.60 -22.78
C GLU A 82 24.95 -10.43 -22.37
N PRO A 83 25.15 -11.59 -21.70
CA PRO A 83 24.05 -12.40 -21.22
C PRO A 83 23.22 -11.64 -20.19
N GLU A 84 21.90 -11.84 -20.23
CA GLU A 84 20.99 -11.28 -19.25
C GLU A 84 21.22 -11.94 -17.89
N ARG A 85 21.31 -11.12 -16.84
CA ARG A 85 21.45 -11.58 -15.46
C ARG A 85 20.58 -10.74 -14.54
N TRP A 86 20.17 -11.33 -13.43
CA TRP A 86 19.38 -10.64 -12.41
C TRP A 86 20.30 -10.18 -11.30
N GLU A 87 20.31 -8.87 -11.03
CA GLU A 87 21.05 -8.26 -9.94
C GLU A 87 20.12 -7.44 -9.06
N THR A 88 20.36 -7.45 -7.75
CA THR A 88 19.68 -6.55 -6.83
C THR A 88 20.30 -5.17 -6.95
N LYS A 89 19.52 -4.19 -7.41
CA LYS A 89 19.90 -2.78 -7.38
C LYS A 89 19.24 -2.10 -6.19
N TYR A 90 20.03 -1.38 -5.40
CA TYR A 90 19.54 -0.60 -4.29
C TYR A 90 19.23 0.83 -4.74
N THR A 91 18.10 1.35 -4.28
CA THR A 91 17.65 2.70 -4.58
C THR A 91 17.22 3.38 -3.29
N ILE A 92 17.66 4.61 -3.09
CA ILE A 92 17.26 5.41 -1.94
C ILE A 92 15.91 6.05 -2.27
N GLN A 93 14.95 5.90 -1.37
CA GLN A 93 13.62 6.50 -1.50
C GLN A 93 13.31 7.30 -0.24
N THR A 94 12.88 8.54 -0.41
CA THR A 94 12.48 9.39 0.71
C THR A 94 10.98 9.29 0.91
N SER A 95 10.54 9.13 2.15
CA SER A 95 9.11 9.14 2.46
C SER A 95 8.59 10.58 2.40
N ILE A 96 7.28 10.74 2.21
CA ILE A 96 6.67 12.07 2.26
C ILE A 96 6.92 12.79 3.60
N ASP A 97 7.06 12.04 4.69
CA ASP A 97 7.37 12.61 6.00
C ASP A 97 8.82 13.08 6.08
N GLY A 98 9.75 12.41 5.37
CA GLY A 98 11.10 12.92 5.16
C GLY A 98 11.11 14.29 4.47
N TYR A 99 10.33 14.47 3.39
CA TYR A 99 10.17 15.77 2.74
C TYR A 99 9.64 16.84 3.69
N ARG A 100 8.61 16.51 4.47
CA ARG A 100 7.99 17.45 5.41
C ARG A 100 8.96 17.86 6.51
N VAL A 101 9.63 16.90 7.15
CA VAL A 101 10.58 17.18 8.24
C VAL A 101 11.74 18.03 7.73
N THR A 102 12.32 17.69 6.57
CA THR A 102 13.38 18.48 5.95
C THR A 102 12.88 19.89 5.60
N GLY A 103 11.71 20.01 5.00
CA GLY A 103 11.08 21.30 4.69
C GLY A 103 10.85 22.18 5.92
N HIS A 104 10.36 21.59 7.02
CA HIS A 104 10.20 22.29 8.30
C HIS A 104 11.54 22.77 8.88
N ARG A 105 12.62 22.00 8.73
CA ARG A 105 13.96 22.40 9.18
C ARG A 105 14.53 23.52 8.33
N ILE A 106 14.37 23.45 7.01
CA ILE A 106 14.80 24.52 6.09
C ILE A 106 14.05 25.82 6.42
N ALA A 107 12.72 25.77 6.52
CA ALA A 107 11.93 26.96 6.84
C ALA A 107 12.31 27.58 8.20
N ARG A 108 12.65 26.75 9.20
CA ARG A 108 13.19 27.24 10.48
C ARG A 108 14.57 27.89 10.33
N ARG A 109 15.48 27.26 9.58
CA ARG A 109 16.84 27.76 9.32
C ARG A 109 16.82 29.10 8.60
N GLU A 110 15.94 29.24 7.60
CA GLU A 110 15.80 30.43 6.76
C GLU A 110 14.85 31.49 7.35
N GLY A 111 14.20 31.21 8.49
CA GLY A 111 13.27 32.16 9.12
C GLY A 111 11.98 32.40 8.35
N LEU A 112 11.49 31.43 7.58
CA LEU A 112 10.27 31.53 6.76
C LEU A 112 8.97 31.26 7.53
N GLY A 113 9.05 30.95 8.83
CA GLY A 113 7.92 30.51 9.62
C GLY A 113 7.52 29.05 9.35
N ARG A 114 6.30 28.64 9.77
CA ARG A 114 5.85 27.25 9.66
C ARG A 114 5.26 26.97 8.26
N PRO A 115 5.81 26.00 7.50
CA PRO A 115 5.18 25.55 6.27
C PRO A 115 3.80 24.93 6.49
N VAL A 116 2.87 25.23 5.59
CA VAL A 116 1.53 24.64 5.51
C VAL A 116 1.31 24.16 4.08
N VAL A 117 1.06 22.87 3.91
CA VAL A 117 0.77 22.25 2.61
C VAL A 117 -0.73 22.28 2.36
N ARG A 118 -1.14 22.78 1.19
CA ARG A 118 -2.51 22.72 0.69
C ARG A 118 -2.55 21.85 -0.55
N ARG A 119 -3.45 20.88 -0.56
CA ARG A 119 -3.59 19.94 -1.67
C ARG A 119 -4.96 20.06 -2.30
N GLN A 120 -4.97 20.06 -3.63
CA GLN A 120 -6.17 20.03 -4.43
C GLN A 120 -6.07 18.91 -5.48
N PHE A 121 -7.22 18.39 -5.87
CA PHE A 121 -7.35 17.34 -6.86
C PHE A 121 -8.28 17.81 -7.98
N CYS A 122 -7.90 17.52 -9.20
CA CYS A 122 -8.72 17.79 -10.39
C CYS A 122 -9.59 16.57 -10.69
N GLY A 123 -10.92 16.76 -10.66
CA GLY A 123 -11.89 15.74 -11.09
C GLY A 123 -11.95 15.59 -12.60
N ARG A 124 -12.79 14.67 -13.10
CA ARG A 124 -13.03 14.52 -14.56
C ARG A 124 -13.72 15.73 -15.17
N ASP A 125 -14.46 16.45 -14.35
CA ASP A 125 -15.12 17.71 -14.68
C ASP A 125 -14.13 18.86 -14.88
N GLY A 126 -12.83 18.65 -14.62
CA GLY A 126 -11.80 19.68 -14.68
C GLY A 126 -11.79 20.62 -13.47
N VAL A 127 -12.63 20.36 -12.46
CA VAL A 127 -12.77 21.23 -11.29
C VAL A 127 -11.78 20.80 -10.20
N TRP A 128 -11.06 21.77 -9.65
CA TRP A 128 -10.13 21.57 -8.55
C TRP A 128 -10.83 21.62 -7.20
N ARG A 129 -10.65 20.59 -6.37
CA ARG A 129 -11.28 20.46 -5.05
C ARG A 129 -10.29 19.89 -4.04
N GLU A 130 -10.40 20.28 -2.77
CA GLU A 130 -9.56 19.71 -1.70
C GLU A 130 -9.93 18.25 -1.40
N VAL A 131 -11.22 17.93 -1.52
CA VAL A 131 -11.75 16.57 -1.37
C VAL A 131 -12.42 16.16 -2.67
N LEU A 132 -11.95 15.05 -3.23
CA LEU A 132 -12.54 14.45 -4.41
C LEU A 132 -13.51 13.34 -3.97
N VAL A 133 -14.80 13.53 -4.24
CA VAL A 133 -15.88 12.61 -3.86
C VAL A 133 -16.18 11.59 -4.97
N GLU A 134 -15.67 11.81 -6.19
CA GLU A 134 -15.95 10.93 -7.32
C GLU A 134 -15.31 9.55 -7.18
N ASN A 135 -15.91 8.55 -7.83
CA ASN A 135 -15.34 7.21 -7.89
C ASN A 135 -14.16 7.15 -8.86
N GLY A 136 -13.02 6.67 -8.38
CA GLY A 136 -11.79 6.50 -9.17
C GLY A 136 -10.64 7.42 -8.71
N PRO A 137 -9.47 7.35 -9.38
CA PRO A 137 -8.33 8.25 -9.09
C PRO A 137 -8.71 9.72 -9.34
N PRO A 138 -7.96 10.78 -9.04
CA PRO A 138 -8.16 12.09 -9.69
C PRO A 138 -7.58 12.11 -11.11
N VAL A 139 -7.84 13.15 -11.91
CA VAL A 139 -7.10 13.41 -13.17
C VAL A 139 -5.70 13.94 -12.87
N ALA A 140 -5.59 14.84 -11.89
CA ALA A 140 -4.35 15.45 -11.46
C ALA A 140 -4.41 15.82 -9.98
N ALA A 141 -3.25 16.01 -9.37
CA ALA A 141 -3.12 16.61 -8.04
C ALA A 141 -2.25 17.86 -8.12
N LYS A 142 -2.60 18.86 -7.32
CA LYS A 142 -1.83 20.09 -7.11
C LYS A 142 -1.47 20.18 -5.64
N SER A 143 -0.24 20.56 -5.35
CA SER A 143 0.20 20.89 -3.99
C SER A 143 0.82 22.27 -3.99
N GLU A 144 0.47 23.06 -2.98
CA GLU A 144 1.00 24.40 -2.72
C GLU A 144 1.54 24.43 -1.30
N ILE A 145 2.69 25.07 -1.10
CA ILE A 145 3.35 25.19 0.20
C ILE A 145 3.39 26.67 0.57
N TYR A 146 2.78 27.01 1.69
CA TYR A 146 2.73 28.36 2.21
C TYR A 146 3.55 28.50 3.48
N CYS A 147 4.28 29.60 3.59
CA CYS A 147 5.04 30.01 4.76
C CYS A 147 4.58 31.42 5.14
N GLU A 148 3.94 31.57 6.31
CA GLU A 148 3.34 32.84 6.77
C GLU A 148 2.40 33.50 5.74
N GLY A 149 1.70 32.69 4.96
CA GLY A 149 0.77 33.14 3.92
C GLY A 149 1.42 33.41 2.56
N GLN A 150 2.76 33.39 2.45
CA GLN A 150 3.46 33.47 1.19
C GLN A 150 3.60 32.08 0.54
N LEU A 151 3.25 31.96 -0.74
CA LEU A 151 3.51 30.76 -1.53
C LEU A 151 5.01 30.61 -1.75
N VAL A 152 5.62 29.52 -1.28
CA VAL A 152 7.05 29.24 -1.41
C VAL A 152 7.35 28.14 -2.43
N GLY A 153 6.39 27.28 -2.73
CA GLY A 153 6.52 26.29 -3.80
C GLY A 153 5.20 25.67 -4.18
N GLU A 154 5.12 25.23 -5.42
CA GLU A 154 3.92 24.62 -5.99
C GLU A 154 4.27 23.56 -7.03
N ALA A 155 3.37 22.61 -7.22
CA ALA A 155 3.47 21.65 -8.31
C ALA A 155 2.11 21.08 -8.69
N VAL A 156 1.96 20.73 -9.96
CA VAL A 156 0.84 19.99 -10.51
C VAL A 156 1.37 18.72 -11.19
N VAL A 157 0.78 17.58 -10.86
CA VAL A 157 1.14 16.27 -11.42
C VAL A 157 -0.08 15.56 -11.96
N LYS A 158 0.02 14.94 -13.14
CA LYS A 158 -1.09 14.19 -13.74
C LYS A 158 -1.06 12.74 -13.30
N PHE A 159 -2.22 12.20 -12.96
CA PHE A 159 -2.34 10.82 -12.52
C PHE A 159 -1.78 9.83 -13.55
N ALA A 160 -2.11 10.03 -14.84
CA ALA A 160 -1.67 9.15 -15.92
C ALA A 160 -0.14 9.12 -16.15
N GLU A 161 0.59 10.15 -15.72
CA GLU A 161 2.05 10.25 -15.90
C GLU A 161 2.81 9.59 -14.74
N PHE A 162 2.21 9.51 -13.56
CA PHE A 162 2.86 9.02 -12.34
C PHE A 162 2.34 7.65 -11.88
N ALA A 163 1.12 7.29 -12.24
CA ALA A 163 0.51 6.07 -11.75
C ALA A 163 1.25 4.84 -12.27
N GLN A 164 1.71 4.01 -11.35
CA GLN A 164 2.41 2.78 -11.72
C GLN A 164 1.41 1.73 -12.18
N THR A 165 1.70 1.12 -13.32
CA THR A 165 0.90 0.05 -13.93
C THR A 165 1.74 -1.20 -14.15
N LYS A 166 1.07 -2.36 -14.13
CA LYS A 166 1.60 -3.63 -14.62
C LYS A 166 1.69 -3.61 -16.15
N ASN A 167 2.31 -4.66 -16.71
CA ASN A 167 2.44 -4.83 -18.17
C ASN A 167 1.08 -4.92 -18.89
N ASP A 168 0.01 -5.31 -18.19
CA ASP A 168 -1.36 -5.37 -18.71
C ASP A 168 -2.13 -4.03 -18.60
N GLY A 169 -1.47 -2.97 -18.11
CA GLY A 169 -2.07 -1.64 -17.91
C GLY A 169 -2.87 -1.48 -16.62
N GLN A 170 -3.00 -2.52 -15.79
CA GLN A 170 -3.68 -2.40 -14.50
C GLN A 170 -2.81 -1.70 -13.46
N LEU A 171 -3.40 -0.89 -12.59
CA LEU A 171 -2.69 -0.24 -11.48
C LEU A 171 -2.09 -1.27 -10.52
N THR A 172 -0.88 -1.01 -10.04
CA THR A 172 -0.18 -1.90 -9.10
C THR A 172 -0.33 -1.45 -7.64
N GLY A 173 -0.36 -2.41 -6.71
CA GLY A 173 -0.28 -2.19 -5.26
C GLY A 173 -1.11 -1.01 -4.74
N MET A 174 -0.44 -0.05 -4.10
CA MET A 174 -1.06 1.13 -3.50
C MET A 174 -1.70 2.08 -4.52
N TRP A 175 -1.29 2.06 -5.79
CA TRP A 175 -1.94 2.86 -6.83
C TRP A 175 -3.34 2.38 -7.14
N ARG A 176 -3.59 1.07 -7.06
CA ARG A 176 -4.94 0.49 -7.18
C ARG A 176 -5.77 0.78 -5.93
N ASP A 177 -5.19 0.59 -4.75
CA ASP A 177 -5.95 0.60 -3.49
C ASP A 177 -6.16 2.02 -2.92
N LYS A 178 -5.27 2.97 -3.24
CA LYS A 178 -5.25 4.34 -2.72
C LYS A 178 -4.77 5.38 -3.74
N PRO A 179 -5.36 5.43 -4.95
CA PRO A 179 -4.85 6.28 -6.03
C PRO A 179 -4.71 7.76 -5.68
N THR A 180 -5.72 8.34 -5.02
CA THR A 180 -5.74 9.76 -4.63
C THR A 180 -4.65 10.10 -3.62
N VAL A 181 -4.33 9.18 -2.71
CA VAL A 181 -3.24 9.37 -1.74
C VAL A 181 -1.89 9.33 -2.45
N MET A 182 -1.71 8.39 -3.37
CA MET A 182 -0.44 8.21 -4.09
C MET A 182 -0.09 9.43 -4.92
N ILE A 183 -0.99 9.88 -5.80
CA ILE A 183 -0.74 11.07 -6.62
C ILE A 183 -0.63 12.35 -5.79
N GLY A 184 -1.33 12.41 -4.64
CA GLY A 184 -1.17 13.50 -3.68
C GLY A 184 0.22 13.53 -3.05
N LYS A 185 0.86 12.38 -2.79
CA LYS A 185 2.25 12.35 -2.31
C LYS A 185 3.23 12.83 -3.37
N CYS A 186 3.05 12.42 -4.63
CA CYS A 186 3.85 12.91 -5.74
C CYS A 186 3.73 14.44 -5.88
N ALA A 187 2.52 14.98 -5.78
CA ALA A 187 2.30 16.43 -5.83
C ALA A 187 3.04 17.16 -4.70
N ASP A 188 2.94 16.68 -3.45
CA ASP A 188 3.65 17.29 -2.33
C ASP A 188 5.17 17.22 -2.52
N ALA A 189 5.72 16.07 -2.93
CA ALA A 189 7.16 15.90 -3.15
C ALA A 189 7.68 16.84 -4.24
N ALA A 190 6.93 16.98 -5.34
CA ALA A 190 7.23 17.94 -6.40
C ALA A 190 7.17 19.40 -5.90
N ALA A 191 6.17 19.75 -5.07
CA ALA A 191 6.07 21.09 -4.50
C ALA A 191 7.22 21.40 -3.52
N TRP A 192 7.65 20.43 -2.70
CA TRP A 192 8.82 20.60 -1.82
C TRP A 192 10.11 20.81 -2.62
N ARG A 193 10.30 20.07 -3.72
CA ARG A 193 11.42 20.29 -4.65
C ARG A 193 11.36 21.66 -5.33
N SER A 194 10.16 22.14 -5.68
CA SER A 194 9.99 23.49 -6.20
C SER A 194 10.34 24.56 -5.15
N ALA A 195 9.96 24.35 -3.89
CA ALA A 195 10.24 25.29 -2.81
C ALA A 195 11.72 25.39 -2.45
N PHE A 196 12.41 24.25 -2.35
CA PHE A 196 13.81 24.18 -1.90
C PHE A 196 14.65 23.28 -2.82
N PRO A 197 14.90 23.70 -4.07
CA PRO A 197 15.52 22.84 -5.08
C PRO A 197 16.96 22.44 -4.76
N GLN A 198 17.71 23.29 -4.05
CA GLN A 198 19.09 22.97 -3.63
C GLN A 198 19.09 21.90 -2.54
N ASP A 199 18.22 22.02 -1.53
CA ASP A 199 18.15 21.07 -0.41
C ASP A 199 17.54 19.71 -0.82
N PHE A 200 16.59 19.70 -1.76
CA PHE A 200 15.95 18.47 -2.27
C PHE A 200 16.54 17.93 -3.58
N SER A 201 17.69 18.47 -4.03
CA SER A 201 18.36 17.95 -5.22
C SER A 201 18.73 16.47 -5.06
N GLY A 202 18.36 15.65 -6.04
CA GLY A 202 18.58 14.21 -6.02
C GLY A 202 17.74 13.44 -5.00
N VAL A 203 16.71 14.07 -4.40
CA VAL A 203 15.75 13.42 -3.49
C VAL A 203 14.51 13.04 -4.29
N TYR A 204 14.13 11.76 -4.20
CA TYR A 204 12.98 11.21 -4.92
C TYR A 204 12.05 10.46 -3.97
N GLU A 205 10.74 10.59 -4.21
CA GLU A 205 9.69 9.92 -3.44
C GLU A 205 9.37 8.55 -4.05
N ALA A 206 9.08 7.57 -3.20
CA ALA A 206 8.89 6.17 -3.61
C ALA A 206 7.81 5.97 -4.69
N ALA A 207 6.73 6.76 -4.66
CA ALA A 207 5.63 6.69 -5.61
C ALA A 207 6.03 7.16 -7.02
N GLU A 208 7.08 7.96 -7.17
CA GLU A 208 7.50 8.52 -8.47
C GLU A 208 8.32 7.57 -9.34
N PHE A 209 8.78 6.44 -8.80
CA PHE A 209 9.62 5.51 -9.53
C PHE A 209 8.80 4.49 -10.34
N ASP A 210 9.07 4.42 -11.65
CA ASP A 210 8.57 3.37 -12.53
C ASP A 210 9.45 2.09 -12.46
N ARG A 211 8.79 0.95 -12.63
CA ARG A 211 9.28 -0.43 -12.83
C ARG A 211 10.74 -0.76 -12.47
N HIS A 212 10.88 -1.51 -11.39
CA HIS A 212 11.70 -2.73 -11.39
C HIS A 212 10.85 -3.81 -10.72
N GLU A 213 10.75 -5.01 -11.32
CA GLU A 213 9.90 -6.10 -10.83
C GLU A 213 10.00 -6.23 -9.30
N VAL A 214 8.93 -5.79 -8.63
CA VAL A 214 8.76 -6.00 -7.21
C VAL A 214 8.40 -7.46 -7.08
N ILE A 215 9.38 -8.30 -6.76
CA ILE A 215 9.10 -9.50 -6.00
C ILE A 215 8.67 -8.98 -4.63
N ASP A 216 7.38 -9.10 -4.32
CA ASP A 216 6.78 -8.67 -3.08
C ASP A 216 7.58 -9.25 -1.90
N GLY A 217 8.44 -8.42 -1.31
CA GLY A 217 8.92 -8.61 0.05
C GLY A 217 7.78 -8.23 0.98
N GLU A 218 7.00 -9.23 1.35
CA GLU A 218 5.93 -9.11 2.33
C GLU A 218 6.47 -8.57 3.66
N VAL A 219 6.26 -7.27 3.92
CA VAL A 219 6.10 -6.75 5.27
C VAL A 219 4.92 -5.78 5.25
N VAL A 220 3.72 -6.34 5.40
CA VAL A 220 2.54 -5.60 5.86
C VAL A 220 1.88 -6.42 6.94
N GLU A 221 2.14 -6.09 8.21
CA GLU A 221 1.07 -6.20 9.20
C GLU A 221 0.11 -5.02 8.96
N PRO A 222 -1.17 -5.26 8.63
CA PRO A 222 -2.12 -4.18 8.43
C PRO A 222 -2.67 -3.69 9.79
N PRO A 223 -2.74 -2.37 10.05
CA PRO A 223 -3.59 -1.87 11.12
C PRO A 223 -5.07 -2.07 10.74
N VAL A 224 -5.85 -2.44 11.75
CA VAL A 224 -7.29 -2.69 11.74
C VAL A 224 -8.03 -1.57 10.99
N ARG A 225 -8.81 -1.94 9.96
CA ARG A 225 -9.77 -1.04 9.30
C ARG A 225 -11.19 -1.45 9.63
N VAL A 226 -11.89 -0.57 10.32
CA VAL A 226 -13.36 -0.51 10.31
C VAL A 226 -13.78 -0.10 8.89
N ARG A 227 -14.55 -0.94 8.20
CA ARG A 227 -15.17 -0.58 6.91
C ARG A 227 -16.62 -0.19 7.15
N ALA A 228 -16.95 1.05 6.80
CA ALA A 228 -18.28 1.42 6.37
C ALA A 228 -18.55 0.84 4.98
N ASP A 229 -19.78 0.43 4.77
CA ASP A 229 -20.26 -0.41 3.69
C ASP A 229 -20.82 0.44 2.54
N ARG A 230 -20.49 0.12 1.27
CA ARG A 230 -21.45 -0.14 0.17
C ARG A 230 -20.91 -0.01 -1.26
N ALA A 231 -21.33 -1.04 -2.03
CA ALA A 231 -22.02 -1.03 -3.33
C ALA A 231 -21.28 -0.62 -4.62
N ASP A 232 -21.09 -1.63 -5.46
CA ASP A 232 -20.70 -1.60 -6.87
C ASP A 232 -21.80 -1.13 -7.83
N ARG A 233 -21.33 -0.48 -8.92
CA ARG A 233 -21.71 -0.59 -10.36
C ARG A 233 -21.39 0.75 -11.02
N GLY A 234 -20.70 0.90 -12.15
CA GLY A 234 -20.06 0.03 -13.12
C GLY A 234 -19.75 0.94 -14.32
N ILE A 235 -18.56 0.87 -14.94
CA ILE A 235 -18.28 1.63 -16.16
C ILE A 235 -17.73 0.66 -17.20
N LYS A 236 -18.61 0.31 -18.14
CA LYS A 236 -18.29 -0.35 -19.40
C LYS A 236 -18.89 0.53 -20.49
N GLY A 237 -18.05 1.17 -21.29
CA GLY A 237 -18.47 1.90 -22.49
C GLY A 237 -17.98 3.34 -22.54
N LEU A 238 -16.71 3.53 -22.92
CA LEU A 238 -16.28 4.79 -23.55
C LEU A 238 -15.31 4.45 -24.67
N ARG A 239 -15.80 4.43 -25.91
CA ARG A 239 -15.03 4.76 -27.12
C ARG A 239 -15.98 4.99 -28.29
N ALA A 240 -15.68 6.05 -29.03
CA ALA A 240 -16.27 6.54 -30.27
C ALA A 240 -17.56 7.38 -30.14
N VAL A 241 -17.40 8.70 -29.99
CA VAL A 241 -18.03 9.67 -30.90
C VAL A 241 -17.04 10.82 -31.13
N THR A 242 -16.73 11.03 -32.41
CA THR A 242 -15.96 12.12 -33.01
C THR A 242 -16.71 13.45 -32.89
N VAL A 243 -16.00 14.53 -32.57
CA VAL A 243 -16.51 15.90 -32.60
C VAL A 243 -16.40 16.42 -34.03
N GLU A 244 -17.53 16.77 -34.64
CA GLU A 244 -17.60 17.74 -35.73
C GLU A 244 -18.26 19.02 -35.21
N THR A 245 -17.64 20.14 -35.58
CA THR A 245 -17.96 21.53 -35.30
C THR A 245 -19.25 21.98 -35.97
N GLN A 246 -20.03 22.85 -35.31
CA GLN A 246 -20.58 24.07 -35.93
C GLN A 246 -21.19 25.04 -34.90
N ASP A 247 -20.93 26.33 -35.16
CA ASP A 247 -21.51 27.53 -34.56
C ASP A 247 -23.05 27.55 -34.56
N ALA A 248 -23.65 28.10 -33.50
CA ALA A 248 -24.70 29.12 -33.60
C ALA A 248 -25.06 29.68 -32.20
N THR A 249 -25.00 31.00 -32.11
CA THR A 249 -25.54 31.88 -31.06
C THR A 249 -27.07 31.75 -30.94
N ILE A 250 -27.64 31.95 -29.73
CA ILE A 250 -28.77 32.85 -29.41
C ILE A 250 -29.34 32.57 -27.99
N GLU A 251 -29.27 33.62 -27.18
CA GLU A 251 -30.20 34.15 -26.16
C GLU A 251 -30.69 33.31 -24.95
N GLN A 252 -30.43 33.89 -23.77
CA GLN A 252 -31.27 33.75 -22.56
C GLN A 252 -32.58 34.53 -22.72
N PRO A 253 -33.59 34.25 -21.88
CA PRO A 253 -33.84 35.24 -20.84
C PRO A 253 -34.19 34.68 -19.45
N VAL A 254 -34.06 35.62 -18.52
CA VAL A 254 -34.26 35.66 -17.07
C VAL A 254 -35.75 35.53 -16.66
N ASN A 255 -36.04 34.91 -15.50
CA ASN A 255 -36.92 35.41 -14.40
C ASN A 255 -37.00 34.35 -13.27
N GLU A 256 -36.41 34.54 -12.08
CA GLU A 256 -36.93 35.23 -10.86
C GLU A 256 -38.18 34.59 -10.21
N SER A 257 -38.00 34.07 -8.98
CA SER A 257 -38.84 34.26 -7.77
C SER A 257 -39.03 32.99 -6.92
N ALA A 258 -38.92 33.20 -5.60
CA ALA A 258 -38.83 32.20 -4.54
C ALA A 258 -40.16 31.98 -3.77
N GLU A 259 -40.36 30.73 -3.34
CA GLU A 259 -40.96 30.24 -2.06
C GLU A 259 -42.46 30.47 -1.72
N PRO A 260 -43.05 29.81 -0.68
CA PRO A 260 -42.83 28.46 -0.09
C PRO A 260 -44.16 27.71 0.23
N VAL A 261 -44.18 26.37 0.43
CA VAL A 261 -45.22 25.67 1.25
C VAL A 261 -44.66 24.40 1.94
N GLN A 262 -45.21 24.13 3.12
CA GLN A 262 -44.84 23.29 4.25
C GLN A 262 -45.02 21.75 4.12
N ASP A 263 -44.19 21.05 4.90
CA ASP A 263 -44.45 19.96 5.86
C ASP A 263 -45.44 18.82 5.52
N SER A 264 -44.91 17.59 5.42
CA SER A 264 -45.55 16.39 5.99
C SER A 264 -44.54 15.23 6.09
N ALA A 265 -44.46 14.67 7.30
CA ALA A 265 -43.57 13.60 7.74
C ALA A 265 -44.16 12.18 7.47
N PRO A 266 -43.54 11.05 7.89
CA PRO A 266 -43.04 10.02 6.99
C PRO A 266 -43.85 8.70 7.01
N ALA A 267 -43.86 7.98 5.90
CA ALA A 267 -44.45 6.64 5.80
C ALA A 267 -43.41 5.53 6.06
N GLU A 268 -43.73 4.64 7.01
CA GLU A 268 -43.02 3.40 7.32
C GLU A 268 -43.15 2.33 6.20
N PRO A 269 -42.20 1.36 6.12
CA PRO A 269 -42.11 0.39 5.05
C PRO A 269 -42.97 -0.86 5.28
N THR A 270 -43.56 -1.39 4.21
CA THR A 270 -44.26 -2.70 4.19
C THR A 270 -43.26 -3.84 3.92
N PRO A 271 -43.42 -5.03 4.54
CA PRO A 271 -42.37 -6.05 4.63
C PRO A 271 -42.43 -7.07 3.48
N GLU A 272 -41.27 -7.57 3.06
CA GLU A 272 -41.12 -8.75 2.20
C GLU A 272 -40.40 -9.90 2.97
N PRO A 273 -40.63 -11.17 2.57
CA PRO A 273 -40.76 -12.28 3.49
C PRO A 273 -39.43 -12.92 3.91
N THR A 274 -39.39 -13.28 5.19
CA THR A 274 -38.35 -14.07 5.86
C THR A 274 -38.18 -15.47 5.28
N THR A 275 -36.99 -15.77 4.76
CA THR A 275 -36.41 -17.13 4.76
C THR A 275 -35.38 -17.22 5.88
N LYS A 276 -35.67 -18.07 6.87
CA LYS A 276 -34.89 -18.28 8.09
C LYS A 276 -33.45 -18.71 7.76
N ALA A 277 -32.48 -17.92 8.23
CA ALA A 277 -31.09 -18.29 8.32
C ALA A 277 -30.89 -19.39 9.38
N SER A 278 -30.09 -20.40 9.04
CA SER A 278 -29.29 -21.12 10.03
C SER A 278 -28.11 -20.20 10.36
N ASP A 279 -28.14 -19.58 11.52
CA ASP A 279 -27.23 -18.51 11.97
C ASP A 279 -25.89 -19.09 12.49
N ALA A 280 -25.30 -20.02 11.74
CA ALA A 280 -24.00 -20.59 12.07
C ALA A 280 -22.88 -19.69 11.51
N PRO A 281 -21.89 -19.27 12.32
CA PRO A 281 -20.79 -18.44 11.83
C PRO A 281 -20.04 -19.16 10.70
N MET A 282 -19.81 -18.46 9.59
CA MET A 282 -19.11 -19.01 8.42
C MET A 282 -17.62 -19.28 8.73
N VAL A 283 -16.99 -20.14 7.91
CA VAL A 283 -15.58 -20.48 8.02
C VAL A 283 -14.66 -19.25 8.01
N THR A 284 -13.65 -19.26 8.88
CA THR A 284 -12.68 -18.16 8.96
C THR A 284 -11.55 -18.31 7.93
N LYS A 285 -10.88 -17.19 7.59
CA LYS A 285 -9.71 -17.21 6.69
C LYS A 285 -8.61 -18.16 7.18
N ALA A 286 -8.35 -18.20 8.49
CA ALA A 286 -7.35 -19.08 9.08
C ALA A 286 -7.71 -20.56 8.92
N GLN A 287 -8.99 -20.93 9.09
CA GLN A 287 -9.46 -22.28 8.87
C GLN A 287 -9.36 -22.68 7.39
N LEU A 288 -9.75 -21.81 6.45
CA LEU A 288 -9.59 -22.07 5.02
C LEU A 288 -8.13 -22.29 4.62
N THR A 289 -7.22 -21.45 5.11
CA THR A 289 -5.78 -21.61 4.85
C THR A 289 -5.27 -22.94 5.37
N LYS A 290 -5.59 -23.30 6.62
CA LYS A 290 -5.18 -24.58 7.22
C LYS A 290 -5.77 -25.79 6.49
N LEU A 291 -7.03 -25.70 6.08
CA LEU A 291 -7.74 -26.76 5.34
C LEU A 291 -7.12 -27.00 3.96
N HIS A 292 -6.80 -25.96 3.19
CA HIS A 292 -6.14 -26.13 1.88
C HIS A 292 -4.73 -26.71 1.99
N ILE A 293 -3.97 -26.35 3.04
CA ILE A 293 -2.65 -26.95 3.30
C ILE A 293 -2.81 -28.45 3.56
N LEU A 294 -3.71 -28.84 4.46
CA LEU A 294 -3.93 -30.24 4.82
C LEU A 294 -4.46 -31.08 3.64
N LEU A 295 -5.35 -30.54 2.81
CA LEU A 295 -5.81 -31.23 1.59
C LEU A 295 -4.67 -31.50 0.59
N GLY A 296 -3.69 -30.59 0.51
CA GLY A 296 -2.48 -30.78 -0.30
C GLY A 296 -1.56 -31.84 0.30
N GLU A 297 -1.31 -31.79 1.62
CA GLU A 297 -0.46 -32.75 2.34
C GLU A 297 -1.05 -34.17 2.36
N CYS A 298 -2.37 -34.30 2.38
CA CYS A 298 -3.08 -35.59 2.27
C CYS A 298 -3.23 -36.09 0.81
N GLU A 299 -2.69 -35.35 -0.16
CA GLU A 299 -2.78 -35.64 -1.60
C GLU A 299 -4.23 -35.76 -2.13
N ILE A 300 -5.20 -35.13 -1.45
CA ILE A 300 -6.62 -35.18 -1.82
C ILE A 300 -6.92 -34.17 -2.95
N SER A 301 -6.16 -33.07 -2.99
CA SER A 301 -6.32 -31.97 -3.94
C SER A 301 -5.07 -31.78 -4.80
N THR A 302 -4.57 -32.85 -5.43
CA THR A 302 -3.38 -32.81 -6.31
C THR A 302 -3.77 -33.04 -7.78
N GLY A 303 -3.00 -32.45 -8.72
CA GLY A 303 -3.23 -32.55 -10.17
C GLY A 303 -4.12 -31.47 -10.78
N ASP A 304 -4.33 -31.53 -12.10
CA ASP A 304 -5.07 -30.52 -12.88
C ASP A 304 -6.55 -30.39 -12.46
N ASP A 305 -7.13 -31.46 -11.92
CA ASP A 305 -8.50 -31.52 -11.39
C ASP A 305 -8.57 -31.39 -9.86
N GLY A 306 -7.46 -31.09 -9.17
CA GLY A 306 -7.33 -31.16 -7.72
C GLY A 306 -8.37 -30.32 -6.96
N HIS A 307 -8.74 -29.16 -7.50
CA HIS A 307 -9.77 -28.31 -6.90
C HIS A 307 -11.18 -28.93 -6.91
N ALA A 308 -11.55 -29.64 -7.98
CA ALA A 308 -12.85 -30.30 -8.09
C ALA A 308 -12.92 -31.54 -7.19
N VAL A 309 -11.83 -32.32 -7.14
CA VAL A 309 -11.71 -33.49 -6.27
C VAL A 309 -11.75 -33.08 -4.79
N GLY A 310 -11.01 -32.03 -4.42
CA GLY A 310 -11.03 -31.48 -3.06
C GLY A 310 -12.42 -31.00 -2.64
N LEU A 311 -13.16 -30.30 -3.51
CA LEU A 311 -14.52 -29.86 -3.20
C LEU A 311 -15.52 -31.02 -3.06
N ALA A 312 -15.41 -32.05 -3.89
CA ALA A 312 -16.25 -33.24 -3.79
C ALA A 312 -15.99 -34.00 -2.48
N TRP A 313 -14.73 -34.13 -2.08
CA TRP A 313 -14.35 -34.74 -0.81
C TRP A 313 -14.87 -33.94 0.39
N LEU A 314 -14.70 -32.61 0.37
CA LEU A 314 -15.24 -31.74 1.42
C LEU A 314 -16.76 -31.86 1.53
N GLY A 315 -17.47 -31.91 0.40
CA GLY A 315 -18.92 -32.07 0.39
C GLY A 315 -19.39 -33.42 0.94
N ALA A 316 -18.62 -34.48 0.73
CA ALA A 316 -18.88 -35.79 1.33
C ALA A 316 -18.69 -35.77 2.86
N GLU A 317 -17.66 -35.08 3.34
CA GLU A 317 -17.36 -35.01 4.78
C GLU A 317 -18.38 -34.18 5.58
N VAL A 318 -19.02 -33.19 4.95
CA VAL A 318 -20.08 -32.37 5.57
C VAL A 318 -21.49 -32.79 5.18
N ASP A 319 -21.63 -33.93 4.49
CA ASP A 319 -22.90 -34.50 4.00
C ASP A 319 -23.79 -33.51 3.22
N ARG A 320 -23.15 -32.63 2.44
CA ARG A 320 -23.84 -31.68 1.55
C ARG A 320 -22.97 -31.21 0.39
N PRO A 321 -23.55 -31.00 -0.81
CA PRO A 321 -22.80 -30.49 -1.94
C PRO A 321 -22.31 -29.06 -1.67
N LEU A 322 -21.03 -28.80 -1.97
CA LEU A 322 -20.40 -27.50 -1.84
C LEU A 322 -20.03 -26.97 -3.23
N LYS A 323 -20.41 -25.72 -3.52
CA LYS A 323 -19.90 -25.00 -4.71
C LYS A 323 -18.59 -24.28 -4.42
N SER A 324 -18.30 -24.04 -3.13
CA SER A 324 -17.06 -23.42 -2.68
C SER A 324 -16.73 -23.86 -1.25
N SER A 325 -15.45 -24.01 -0.93
CA SER A 325 -14.99 -24.23 0.45
C SER A 325 -15.38 -23.10 1.41
N LYS A 326 -15.72 -21.91 0.88
CA LYS A 326 -16.25 -20.77 1.65
C LYS A 326 -17.68 -20.99 2.18
N GLU A 327 -18.39 -21.97 1.66
CA GLU A 327 -19.76 -22.30 2.11
C GLU A 327 -19.75 -23.09 3.43
N LEU A 328 -18.58 -23.54 3.89
CA LEU A 328 -18.42 -24.21 5.18
C LEU A 328 -18.76 -23.27 6.35
N THR A 329 -19.45 -23.79 7.35
CA THR A 329 -19.56 -23.16 8.66
C THR A 329 -18.25 -23.33 9.44
N ARG A 330 -18.07 -22.52 10.48
CA ARG A 330 -16.91 -22.59 11.37
C ARG A 330 -16.79 -23.95 12.05
N GLN A 331 -17.92 -24.59 12.36
CA GLN A 331 -17.96 -25.89 13.01
C GLN A 331 -17.60 -27.01 12.04
N GLU A 332 -18.20 -27.03 10.85
CA GLU A 332 -17.86 -27.97 9.78
C GLU A 332 -16.38 -27.88 9.41
N ALA A 333 -15.85 -26.66 9.24
CA ALA A 333 -14.44 -26.49 8.92
C ALA A 333 -13.50 -27.00 10.03
N SER A 334 -13.85 -26.81 11.30
CA SER A 334 -13.06 -27.36 12.42
C SER A 334 -13.11 -28.89 12.46
N MET A 335 -14.27 -29.50 12.19
CA MET A 335 -14.43 -30.95 12.12
C MET A 335 -13.57 -31.54 11.00
N VAL A 336 -13.68 -30.98 9.79
CA VAL A 336 -12.91 -31.43 8.62
C VAL A 336 -11.39 -31.30 8.86
N ILE A 337 -10.94 -30.20 9.47
CA ILE A 337 -9.52 -30.02 9.81
C ILE A 337 -9.04 -31.12 10.77
N GLN A 338 -9.83 -31.50 11.77
CA GLN A 338 -9.47 -32.57 12.71
C GLN A 338 -9.38 -33.94 12.01
N VAL A 339 -10.29 -34.22 11.08
CA VAL A 339 -10.26 -35.46 10.27
C VAL A 339 -8.98 -35.51 9.44
N LEU A 340 -8.63 -34.43 8.74
CA LEU A 340 -7.41 -34.36 7.94
C LEU A 340 -6.13 -34.47 8.78
N GLU A 341 -6.10 -33.88 9.98
CA GLU A 341 -4.98 -34.02 10.91
C GLU A 341 -4.83 -35.47 11.40
N HIS A 342 -5.96 -36.16 11.65
CA HIS A 342 -5.96 -37.57 12.02
C HIS A 342 -5.44 -38.44 10.87
N GLU A 343 -5.93 -38.23 9.64
CA GLU A 343 -5.46 -38.96 8.45
C GLU A 343 -3.97 -38.74 8.20
N LYS A 344 -3.49 -37.50 8.32
CA LYS A 344 -2.06 -37.17 8.22
C LYS A 344 -1.24 -37.97 9.23
N THR A 345 -1.71 -38.03 10.48
CA THR A 345 -1.03 -38.78 11.56
C THR A 345 -1.01 -40.28 11.29
N GLN A 346 -2.12 -40.86 10.80
CA GLN A 346 -2.19 -42.27 10.43
C GLN A 346 -1.26 -42.63 9.27
N ARG A 347 -1.16 -41.75 8.27
CA ARG A 347 -0.24 -41.94 7.13
C ARG A 347 1.22 -41.85 7.55
N ALA A 348 1.55 -40.93 8.46
CA ALA A 348 2.89 -40.84 9.05
C ALA A 348 3.26 -42.13 9.82
N GLN A 349 2.35 -42.66 10.64
CA GLN A 349 2.57 -43.90 11.41
C GLN A 349 2.70 -45.14 10.51
N LYS A 350 1.94 -45.20 9.41
CA LYS A 350 2.03 -46.30 8.43
C LYS A 350 3.33 -46.25 7.61
N SER A 351 3.90 -45.05 7.42
CA SER A 351 5.21 -44.88 6.77
C SER A 351 6.39 -45.27 7.69
N GLU A 352 6.21 -45.25 9.01
CA GLU A 352 7.25 -45.58 9.99
C GLU A 352 7.29 -47.07 10.39
N ASN A 353 6.21 -47.84 10.16
CA ASN A 353 6.17 -49.29 10.42
C ASN A 353 5.80 -50.07 9.14
N PRO A 354 6.77 -50.40 8.26
CA PRO A 354 6.51 -51.30 7.14
C PRO A 354 6.25 -52.71 7.69
N THR A 355 5.01 -53.18 7.58
CA THR A 355 4.63 -54.52 8.03
C THR A 355 5.42 -55.58 7.28
N THR A 356 6.30 -56.29 7.99
CA THR A 356 6.82 -57.60 7.61
C THR A 356 5.65 -58.56 7.50
N THR A 357 5.26 -58.94 6.28
CA THR A 357 4.45 -60.12 6.03
C THR A 357 5.19 -60.99 5.03
N THR A 358 5.92 -61.95 5.58
CA THR A 358 6.48 -63.10 4.88
C THR A 358 5.30 -64.04 4.56
N GLU A 359 4.85 -64.08 3.32
CA GLU A 359 3.98 -65.16 2.84
C GLU A 359 4.85 -66.38 2.56
N GLY A 360 4.66 -67.42 3.37
CA GLY A 360 5.02 -68.77 3.01
C GLY A 360 3.86 -69.41 2.24
N LYS A 361 4.11 -69.76 0.98
CA LYS A 361 3.73 -71.06 0.41
C LYS A 361 4.49 -71.36 -0.85
#